data_AF-A0A381TUB3-F1
#
_entry.id   AF-A0A381TUB3-F1
#
_cell.length_a   1.000
_cell.length_b   1.000
_cell.length_c   1.000
_cell.angle_alpha   90.00
_cell.angle_beta   90.00
_cell.angle_gamma   90.00
#
_symmetry.space_group_name_H-M   'P 1'
#
loop_
_entity.id
_entity.type
_entity.pdbx_description
1 polymer ?
#
loop_
_entity_poly.entity_id
_entity_poly.type
_entity_poly.pdbx_seq_one_letter_code
_entity_poly.pdbx_strand_id
1 'polypeptide(L)'
;MFVTFAAVNLNDPDGFIWVPIYVAVPLLPLLRKVDQIYLNQFAVVLFVLGALIATGILNNIMPQEVDVRMVSMWEHQREGLGLILGSIWLWIGRRL
;
A
#
# COMPACT_ATOMS: atom_id res chain seq x y z
N MET A 1 7.79 -7.96 5.62
CA MET A 1 7.60 -6.60 5.07
C MET A 1 6.12 -6.24 4.95
N PHE A 2 5.32 -6.91 4.12
CA PHE A 2 3.88 -6.60 4.06
C PHE A 2 3.12 -6.85 5.37
N VAL A 3 3.45 -7.94 6.07
CA VAL A 3 2.90 -8.25 7.41
C VAL A 3 3.25 -7.16 8.43
N THR A 4 4.44 -6.53 8.32
CA THR A 4 4.83 -5.45 9.24
C THR A 4 4.08 -4.16 8.94
N PHE A 5 3.80 -3.84 7.66
CA PHE A 5 2.92 -2.71 7.30
C PHE A 5 1.47 -2.94 7.77
N ALA A 6 0.94 -4.15 7.62
CA ALA A 6 -0.38 -4.49 8.17
C ALA A 6 -0.40 -4.38 9.70
N ALA A 7 0.63 -4.87 10.39
CA ALA A 7 0.69 -4.84 11.85
C ALA A 7 0.73 -3.42 12.43
N VAL A 8 1.43 -2.49 11.78
CA VAL A 8 1.50 -1.10 12.28
C VAL A 8 0.18 -0.35 12.08
N ASN A 9 -0.60 -0.68 11.06
CA ASN A 9 -1.90 -0.08 10.80
C ASN A 9 -3.07 -0.75 11.57
N LEU A 10 -2.85 -1.82 12.34
CA LEU A 10 -3.95 -2.51 13.06
C LEU A 10 -4.61 -1.66 14.15
N ASN A 11 -3.88 -0.69 14.70
CA ASN A 11 -4.35 0.17 15.79
C ASN A 11 -4.87 1.53 15.29
N ASP A 12 -4.79 1.77 13.98
CA ASP A 12 -5.15 3.05 13.37
C ASP A 12 -6.66 3.04 13.02
N PRO A 13 -7.42 4.13 13.28
CA PRO A 13 -8.79 4.31 12.85
C PRO A 13 -9.09 3.89 11.42
N ASP A 14 -8.15 4.12 10.49
CA ASP A 14 -8.28 3.75 9.08
C ASP A 14 -7.62 2.40 8.72
N GLY A 15 -7.13 1.67 9.73
CA GLY A 15 -6.51 0.36 9.60
C GLY A 15 -7.35 -0.67 8.89
N PHE A 16 -8.69 -0.55 8.98
CA PHE A 16 -9.63 -1.40 8.24
C PHE A 16 -9.52 -1.25 6.72
N ILE A 17 -8.93 -0.17 6.21
CA ILE A 17 -8.62 0.05 4.79
C ILE A 17 -7.25 -0.52 4.45
N TRP A 18 -6.23 -0.15 5.22
CA TRP A 18 -4.84 -0.47 4.91
C TRP A 18 -4.46 -1.91 5.16
N VAL A 19 -4.97 -2.52 6.23
CA VAL A 19 -4.67 -3.91 6.59
C VAL A 19 -5.11 -4.88 5.48
N PRO A 20 -6.35 -4.82 4.95
CA PRO A 20 -6.74 -5.65 3.82
C PRO A 20 -5.88 -5.43 2.57
N ILE A 21 -5.49 -4.18 2.27
CA ILE A 21 -4.64 -3.86 1.12
C ILE A 21 -3.27 -4.53 1.28
N TYR A 22 -2.63 -4.36 2.44
CA TYR A 22 -1.32 -4.94 2.72
C TYR A 22 -1.32 -6.46 2.83
N VAL A 23 -2.47 -7.10 3.03
CA VAL A 23 -2.61 -8.56 2.97
C VAL A 23 -2.93 -9.02 1.55
N ALA A 24 -3.84 -8.36 0.83
CA ALA A 24 -4.32 -8.80 -0.47
C ALA A 24 -3.28 -8.60 -1.59
N VAL A 25 -2.66 -7.42 -1.65
CA VAL A 25 -1.67 -7.07 -2.68
C VAL A 25 -0.51 -8.07 -2.76
N PRO A 26 0.13 -8.50 -1.66
CA PRO A 26 1.22 -9.47 -1.75
C PRO A 26 0.78 -10.87 -2.17
N LEU A 27 -0.49 -11.25 -1.96
CA LEU A 27 -1.02 -12.55 -2.36
C LEU A 27 -1.32 -12.63 -3.86
N LEU A 28 -1.61 -11.50 -4.53
CA LEU A 28 -2.02 -11.49 -5.94
C LEU A 28 -1.03 -12.17 -6.91
N PRO A 29 0.29 -11.97 -6.82
CA PRO A 29 1.25 -12.66 -7.70
C PRO A 29 1.30 -14.18 -7.46
N LEU A 30 1.04 -14.62 -6.22
CA LEU A 30 1.04 -16.04 -5.83
C LEU A 30 -0.17 -16.78 -6.41
N LEU A 31 -1.27 -16.07 -6.66
CA LEU A 31 -2.46 -16.63 -7.30
C LEU A 31 -2.21 -16.76 -8.80
N ARG A 32 -1.96 -17.98 -9.30
CA ARG A 32 -1.72 -18.27 -10.73
C ARG A 32 -2.92 -18.07 -11.68
N LYS A 33 -4.00 -17.44 -11.21
CA LYS A 33 -5.25 -17.27 -11.96
C LYS A 33 -5.31 -15.99 -12.81
N VAL A 34 -4.50 -14.99 -12.49
CA VAL A 34 -4.48 -13.69 -13.20
C VAL A 34 -3.36 -13.70 -14.25
N ASP A 35 -3.39 -12.91 -15.32
CA ASP A 35 -2.21 -12.77 -16.20
C ASP A 35 -1.25 -11.67 -15.71
N GLN A 36 0.04 -11.77 -16.07
CA GLN A 36 1.04 -10.77 -15.67
C GLN A 36 0.71 -9.37 -16.17
N ILE A 37 0.06 -9.25 -17.33
CA ILE A 37 -0.34 -7.96 -17.91
C ILE A 37 -1.28 -7.21 -16.96
N TYR A 38 -2.28 -7.89 -16.40
CA TYR A 38 -3.22 -7.30 -15.46
C TYR A 38 -2.54 -6.94 -14.13
N LEU A 39 -1.61 -7.77 -13.65
CA LEU A 39 -0.83 -7.45 -12.45
C LEU A 39 0.05 -6.20 -12.67
N ASN A 40 0.65 -6.05 -13.85
CA ASN A 40 1.45 -4.87 -14.18
C ASN A 40 0.59 -3.61 -14.29
N GLN A 41 -0.58 -3.69 -14.93
CA GLN A 41 -1.53 -2.56 -14.98
C GLN A 41 -1.95 -2.14 -13.58
N PHE A 42 -2.30 -3.10 -12.72
CA PHE A 42 -2.67 -2.84 -11.33
C PHE A 42 -1.49 -2.27 -10.52
N ALA A 43 -0.27 -2.76 -10.75
CA ALA A 43 0.95 -2.21 -10.17
C ALA A 43 1.13 -0.73 -10.51
N VAL A 44 0.95 -0.34 -11.78
CA VAL A 44 1.07 1.07 -12.20
C VAL A 44 0.04 1.94 -11.48
N VAL A 45 -1.22 1.48 -11.38
CA VAL A 45 -2.27 2.21 -10.66
C VAL A 45 -1.90 2.38 -9.19
N LEU A 46 -1.47 1.31 -8.52
CA LEU A 46 -1.03 1.39 -7.12
C LEU A 46 0.20 2.28 -6.93
N PHE A 47 1.13 2.29 -7.88
CA PHE A 47 2.30 3.15 -7.84
C PHE A 47 1.91 4.63 -7.92
N VAL A 48 1.05 4.99 -8.86
CA VAL A 48 0.57 6.37 -9.01
C VAL A 48 -0.19 6.81 -7.76
N LEU A 49 -1.11 5.99 -7.26
CA LEU A 49 -1.84 6.29 -6.03
C LEU A 49 -0.88 6.43 -4.83
N GLY A 50 0.04 5.48 -4.66
CA GLY A 50 1.04 5.50 -3.60
C GLY A 50 1.92 6.75 -3.64
N ALA A 51 2.34 7.21 -4.83
CA ALA A 51 3.12 8.43 -4.99
C ALA A 51 2.32 9.70 -4.63
N LEU A 52 1.06 9.78 -5.05
CA LEU A 52 0.19 10.91 -4.72
C LEU A 52 -0.10 10.99 -3.21
N ILE A 53 -0.23 9.84 -2.56
CA ILE A 53 -0.44 9.72 -1.11
C ILE A 53 0.85 10.08 -0.36
N ALA A 54 1.99 9.50 -0.76
CA ALA A 54 3.27 9.74 -0.11
C ALA A 54 3.75 11.20 -0.21
N THR A 55 3.36 11.91 -1.27
CA THR A 55 3.65 13.35 -1.43
C THR A 55 2.67 14.26 -0.69
N GLY A 56 1.62 13.69 -0.09
CA GLY A 56 0.60 14.44 0.64
C GLY A 56 -0.43 15.13 -0.24
N ILE A 57 -0.41 14.94 -1.57
CA ILE A 57 -1.38 15.54 -2.49
C ILE A 57 -2.81 15.08 -2.16
N LEU A 58 -2.96 13.80 -1.77
CA LEU A 58 -4.24 13.21 -1.40
C LEU A 58 -4.50 13.24 0.13
N ASN A 59 -3.67 13.92 0.92
CA ASN A 59 -3.84 13.95 2.38
C ASN A 59 -5.18 14.57 2.81
N ASN A 60 -5.70 15.55 2.05
CA ASN A 60 -6.96 16.23 2.38
C ASN A 60 -8.21 15.35 2.20
N ILE A 61 -8.11 14.23 1.49
CA ILE A 61 -9.23 13.30 1.26
C ILE A 61 -9.13 12.04 2.12
N MET A 62 -8.02 11.87 2.85
CA MET A 62 -7.81 10.74 3.75
C MET A 62 -8.47 10.99 5.11
N PRO A 63 -8.87 9.93 5.83
CA PRO A 63 -9.34 10.05 7.21
C PRO A 63 -8.28 10.80 8.04
N GLN A 64 -8.69 11.87 8.71
CA GLN A 64 -7.77 12.59 9.59
C GLN A 64 -7.62 11.83 10.88
N GLU A 65 -6.41 11.35 11.14
CA GLU A 65 -6.08 10.73 12.42
C GLU A 65 -5.59 11.75 13.44
N VAL A 66 -5.73 11.41 14.72
CA VAL A 66 -5.33 12.27 15.85
C VAL A 66 -3.82 12.22 16.05
N ASP A 67 -3.17 11.09 15.70
CA ASP A 67 -1.73 10.89 15.83
C ASP A 67 -1.06 10.74 14.45
N VAL A 68 -0.90 11.87 13.76
CA VAL A 68 -0.47 11.93 12.34
C VAL A 68 1.00 11.52 12.14
N ARG A 69 1.74 11.17 13.21
CA ARG A 69 3.19 10.98 13.14
C ARG A 69 3.68 9.84 14.03
N MET A 70 4.08 8.75 13.40
CA MET A 70 4.82 7.68 14.06
C MET A 70 6.33 7.89 13.92
N VAL A 71 7.01 8.08 15.06
CA VAL A 71 8.46 8.31 15.17
C VAL A 71 8.93 9.59 14.45
N SER A 72 9.10 9.52 13.13
CA SER A 72 9.56 10.63 12.28
C SER A 72 8.79 10.74 10.97
N MET A 73 7.94 9.77 10.66
CA MET A 73 7.26 9.64 9.37
C MET A 73 5.79 9.99 9.51
N TRP A 74 5.28 10.74 8.56
CA TRP A 74 3.85 11.06 8.53
C TRP A 74 3.06 9.83 8.11
N GLU A 75 1.83 9.73 8.59
CA GLU A 75 0.91 8.63 8.27
C GLU A 75 0.69 8.42 6.77
N HIS A 76 0.31 9.47 6.04
CA HIS A 76 0.19 9.42 4.58
C HIS A 76 1.49 8.99 3.88
N GLN A 77 2.66 9.29 4.46
CA GLN A 77 3.93 8.80 3.91
C GLN A 77 4.08 7.29 4.12
N ARG A 78 3.69 6.77 5.29
CA ARG A 78 3.70 5.33 5.61
C ARG A 78 2.81 4.56 4.66
N GLU A 79 1.61 5.05 4.49
CA GLU A 79 0.59 4.44 3.66
C GLU A 79 1.00 4.41 2.19
N GLY A 80 1.41 5.58 1.69
CA GLY A 80 1.86 5.76 0.31
C GLY A 80 3.11 4.93 0.00
N LEU A 81 4.08 4.86 0.91
CA LEU A 81 5.26 4.01 0.75
C LEU A 81 4.89 2.53 0.73
N GLY A 82 3.95 2.10 1.58
CA GLY A 82 3.45 0.72 1.55
C GLY A 82 2.81 0.36 0.21
N LEU A 83 2.05 1.28 -0.41
CA LEU A 83 1.48 1.09 -1.75
C LEU A 83 2.55 1.04 -2.84
N ILE A 84 3.55 1.91 -2.78
CA ILE A 84 4.69 1.91 -3.72
C ILE A 84 5.41 0.55 -3.64
N LEU A 85 5.69 0.06 -2.44
CA LEU A 85 6.32 -1.23 -2.23
C LEU A 85 5.44 -2.39 -2.72
N GLY A 86 4.13 -2.30 -2.52
CA GLY A 86 3.13 -3.20 -3.10
C GLY A 86 3.18 -3.24 -4.62
N SER A 87 3.25 -2.08 -5.28
CA SER A 87 3.36 -2.01 -6.74
C SER A 87 4.64 -2.66 -7.28
N ILE A 88 5.78 -2.43 -6.63
CA ILE A 88 7.06 -3.05 -6.99
C ILE A 88 6.95 -4.57 -6.85
N TRP A 89 6.34 -5.04 -5.77
CA TRP A 89 6.08 -6.46 -5.57
C TRP A 89 5.18 -7.06 -6.65
N LEU A 90 4.10 -6.40 -7.06
CA LEU A 90 3.23 -6.89 -8.13
C LEU A 90 3.97 -6.98 -9.48
N TRP A 91 4.86 -6.01 -9.75
CA TRP A 91 5.64 -5.95 -10.97
C TRP A 91 6.68 -7.08 -11.06
N ILE A 92 7.32 -7.42 -9.94
CA ILE A 92 8.45 -8.38 -9.90
C ILE A 92 8.01 -9.78 -9.44
N GLY A 93 7.01 -9.88 -8.57
CA GLY A 93 6.73 -11.05 -7.73
C GLY A 93 6.32 -12.34 -8.46
N ARG A 94 6.04 -12.27 -9.77
CA ARG A 94 5.78 -13.44 -10.61
C ARG A 94 6.94 -13.84 -11.53
N ARG A 95 7.96 -13.01 -11.60
CA ARG A 95 9.22 -13.30 -12.32
C ARG A 95 10.22 -14.06 -11.44
N LEU A 96 9.91 -14.22 -10.16
CA LEU A 96 10.61 -15.05 -9.17
C LEU A 96 10.01 -16.46 -9.16
#